data_AF-A0A136M1T0-F1
#
_entry.id   AF-A0A136M1T0-F1
#
_cell.length_a   1.000
_cell.length_b   1.000
_cell.length_c   1.000
_cell.angle_alpha   90.00
_cell.angle_beta   90.00
_cell.angle_gamma   90.00
#
_symmetry.space_group_name_H-M   'P 1'
#
loop_
_entity.id
_entity.type
_entity.pdbx_description
1 polymer ?
#
loop_
_entity_poly.entity_id
_entity_poly.type
_entity_poly.pdbx_seq_one_letter_code
_entity_poly.pdbx_strand_id
1 'polypeptide(L)'
;MNLKIKILSIGCVVLCMAACSQKPAEVAEADNRISDDSLFTLVQYKTFQYFWDGAEPVSGGARERLHADNVYPENDKHIITSGGTGFGVMAILVGMERNFITRQQGVAHLEKLTTFLEKADRFKGVWPHWMNGETGEVKPFSPNDNGGDLVETSFLIQGLLCVRQYFKDGDEREKALAARIDKLWREVEWDWYRRGGQNVIYWHWSPDKEWKMNFPLEGYNECLITYVLAASSPTHKVPAVAYHEGWARKGAIKNDPAHQQYGYHLDLKHNGAPQFGGPLFWSHYSFLGLDPRKLKDQYADYWQHNVNHTLINYQYCVENPKGFKGYGKDNWGLTASYSVKGYAAHSPTEDLGVISPTAALSSFPYTPEQSMAAMKHFYFELGDKIMGNYGFYDAFSEQENWYPTRYLAIDQGPAVVMMENHRTGLLWNLFMSCPEVQDGLKELGFSY
;
A
#
# COMPACT_ATOMS: atom_id res chain seq x y z
N MET A 1 52.88 -74.99 -67.38
CA MET A 1 54.22 -74.69 -66.84
C MET A 1 54.01 -73.88 -65.57
N ASN A 2 54.34 -74.48 -64.41
CA ASN A 2 54.71 -73.92 -63.09
C ASN A 2 54.30 -72.46 -62.76
N LEU A 3 53.75 -72.09 -61.60
CA LEU A 3 53.98 -72.61 -60.24
C LEU A 3 52.91 -72.02 -59.28
N LYS A 4 52.59 -72.76 -58.22
CA LYS A 4 51.74 -72.40 -57.06
C LYS A 4 52.33 -71.24 -56.22
N ILE A 5 51.47 -70.55 -55.45
CA ILE A 5 51.59 -70.10 -54.02
C ILE A 5 50.32 -69.25 -53.70
N LYS A 6 49.31 -69.74 -52.94
CA LYS A 6 49.07 -69.62 -51.47
C LYS A 6 49.21 -68.16 -50.96
N ILE A 7 48.37 -67.53 -50.12
CA ILE A 7 47.29 -67.89 -49.20
C ILE A 7 46.73 -66.55 -48.61
N LEU A 8 45.49 -66.58 -48.09
CA LEU A 8 44.86 -65.70 -47.06
C LEU A 8 44.27 -64.32 -47.43
N SER A 9 42.93 -64.31 -47.47
CA SER A 9 41.99 -63.56 -46.61
C SER A 9 42.28 -62.10 -46.20
N ILE A 10 41.34 -61.20 -46.52
CA ILE A 10 40.52 -60.42 -45.56
C ILE A 10 39.39 -59.76 -46.36
N GLY A 11 38.14 -60.00 -45.92
CA GLY A 11 36.93 -59.45 -46.53
C GLY A 11 36.75 -57.97 -46.20
N CYS A 12 36.44 -57.17 -47.21
CA CYS A 12 36.11 -55.76 -47.08
C CYS A 12 34.60 -55.60 -47.27
N VAL A 13 33.86 -55.49 -46.17
CA VAL A 13 32.44 -55.12 -46.19
C VAL A 13 32.36 -53.60 -46.22
N VAL A 14 31.97 -53.05 -47.36
CA VAL A 14 31.65 -51.63 -47.52
C VAL A 14 30.21 -51.42 -47.07
N LEU A 15 30.03 -50.91 -45.84
CA LEU A 15 28.74 -50.44 -45.34
C LEU A 15 28.49 -49.01 -45.84
N CYS A 16 27.49 -48.87 -46.72
CA CYS A 16 26.95 -47.57 -47.12
C CYS A 16 26.19 -46.95 -45.93
N MET A 17 26.74 -45.89 -45.33
CA MET A 17 26.00 -45.02 -44.42
C MET A 17 25.15 -44.05 -45.24
N ALA A 18 23.85 -44.30 -45.31
CA ALA A 18 22.86 -43.31 -45.73
C ALA A 18 22.50 -42.43 -44.52
N ALA A 19 22.85 -41.16 -44.61
CA ALA A 19 22.65 -40.16 -43.57
C ALA A 19 21.15 -39.83 -43.39
N CYS A 20 20.61 -40.10 -42.21
CA CYS A 20 19.39 -39.45 -41.74
C CYS A 20 19.71 -37.99 -41.41
N SER A 21 19.29 -37.06 -42.25
CA SER A 21 19.23 -35.63 -41.90
C SER A 21 18.10 -35.42 -40.89
N GLN A 22 18.38 -35.62 -39.61
CA GLN A 22 17.56 -35.05 -38.54
C GLN A 22 17.80 -33.54 -38.56
N LYS A 23 16.73 -32.77 -38.84
CA LYS A 23 16.70 -31.34 -38.47
C LYS A 23 17.05 -31.27 -36.98
N PRO A 24 17.99 -30.40 -36.55
CA PRO A 24 18.14 -30.14 -35.12
C PRO A 24 16.78 -29.64 -34.64
N ALA A 25 16.23 -30.33 -33.63
CA ALA A 25 15.15 -29.75 -32.87
C ALA A 25 15.64 -28.40 -32.37
N GLU A 26 14.90 -27.33 -32.67
CA GLU A 26 15.04 -26.09 -31.93
C GLU A 26 14.87 -26.47 -30.46
N VAL A 27 15.98 -26.48 -29.73
CA VAL A 27 15.95 -26.43 -28.28
C VAL A 27 15.32 -25.07 -28.01
N ALA A 28 14.01 -25.06 -27.75
CA ALA A 28 13.38 -23.90 -27.15
C ALA A 28 14.26 -23.56 -25.94
N GLU A 29 14.94 -22.41 -25.97
CA GLU A 29 15.57 -21.86 -24.78
C GLU A 29 14.51 -21.91 -23.70
N ALA A 30 14.72 -22.75 -22.68
CA ALA A 30 13.88 -22.71 -21.50
C ALA A 30 13.97 -21.27 -21.01
N ASP A 31 12.87 -20.52 -21.14
CA ASP A 31 12.80 -19.15 -20.66
C ASP A 31 13.02 -19.21 -19.15
N ASN A 32 14.27 -19.01 -18.73
CA ASN A 32 14.73 -19.08 -17.33
C ASN A 32 14.16 -17.92 -16.48
N ARG A 33 13.05 -17.33 -16.91
CA ARG A 33 12.36 -16.26 -16.19
C ARG A 33 11.63 -16.83 -14.99
N ILE A 34 11.74 -16.11 -13.88
CA ILE A 34 10.95 -16.37 -12.68
C ILE A 34 9.45 -16.34 -13.03
N SER A 35 8.68 -17.32 -12.53
CA SER A 35 7.23 -17.37 -12.75
C SER A 35 6.51 -16.18 -12.12
N ASP A 36 5.30 -15.87 -12.58
CA ASP A 36 4.48 -14.77 -12.02
C ASP A 36 4.27 -14.90 -10.50
N ASP A 37 3.94 -16.09 -10.00
CA ASP A 37 3.76 -16.32 -8.56
C ASP A 37 5.06 -16.16 -7.77
N SER A 38 6.18 -16.62 -8.36
CA SER A 38 7.51 -16.45 -7.75
C SER A 38 7.97 -14.99 -7.76
N LEU A 39 7.70 -14.24 -8.84
CA LEU A 39 7.97 -12.81 -8.93
C LEU A 39 7.12 -12.03 -7.92
N PHE A 40 5.83 -12.36 -7.83
CA PHE A 40 4.90 -11.76 -6.89
C PHE A 40 5.37 -11.98 -5.45
N THR A 41 5.77 -13.20 -5.11
CA THR A 41 6.33 -13.54 -3.78
C THR A 41 7.65 -12.81 -3.52
N LEU A 42 8.54 -12.70 -4.52
CA LEU A 42 9.81 -11.98 -4.39
C LEU A 42 9.60 -10.48 -4.13
N VAL A 43 8.72 -9.84 -4.89
CA VAL A 43 8.37 -8.42 -4.70
C VAL A 43 7.74 -8.22 -3.32
N GLN A 44 6.80 -9.09 -2.92
CA GLN A 44 6.18 -9.02 -1.60
C GLN A 44 7.21 -9.17 -0.47
N TYR A 45 8.12 -10.15 -0.56
CA TYR A 45 9.18 -10.39 0.41
C TYR A 45 10.14 -9.21 0.52
N LYS A 46 10.65 -8.71 -0.60
CA LYS A 46 11.58 -7.56 -0.60
C LYS A 46 10.91 -6.31 -0.05
N THR A 47 9.66 -6.06 -0.42
CA THR A 47 8.92 -4.89 0.09
C THR A 47 8.61 -5.02 1.58
N PHE A 48 8.29 -6.23 2.05
CA PHE A 48 8.16 -6.54 3.49
C PHE A 48 9.42 -6.18 4.30
N GLN A 49 10.61 -6.35 3.73
CA GLN A 49 11.86 -6.01 4.44
C GLN A 49 11.96 -4.53 4.83
N TYR A 50 11.24 -3.62 4.17
CA TYR A 50 11.15 -2.21 4.61
C TYR A 50 10.67 -2.10 6.07
N PHE A 51 9.70 -2.93 6.46
CA PHE A 51 9.05 -2.93 7.77
C PHE A 51 9.70 -3.89 8.76
N TRP A 52 10.62 -4.73 8.30
CA TRP A 52 11.31 -5.71 9.13
C TRP A 52 12.76 -5.30 9.38
N ASP A 53 13.62 -5.39 8.35
CA ASP A 53 15.01 -4.96 8.40
C ASP A 53 15.14 -3.43 8.40
N GLY A 54 14.28 -2.74 7.65
CA GLY A 54 14.28 -1.28 7.52
C GLY A 54 13.65 -0.52 8.69
N ALA A 55 12.98 -1.21 9.62
CA ALA A 55 12.30 -0.60 10.76
C ALA A 55 13.26 0.19 11.66
N GLU A 56 12.73 1.19 12.37
CA GLU A 56 13.53 1.91 13.34
C GLU A 56 13.86 0.98 14.54
N PRO A 57 15.14 0.82 14.92
CA PRO A 57 15.58 -0.23 15.82
C PRO A 57 15.14 -0.09 17.29
N VAL A 58 14.67 1.06 17.77
CA VAL A 58 14.18 1.23 19.15
C VAL A 58 12.68 0.99 19.25
N SER A 59 11.89 1.64 18.41
CA SER A 59 10.42 1.54 18.35
C SER A 59 9.95 0.27 17.64
N GLY A 60 10.66 -0.20 16.61
CA GLY A 60 10.12 -1.13 15.63
C GLY A 60 9.10 -0.50 14.67
N GLY A 61 8.90 0.82 14.72
CA GLY A 61 8.01 1.55 13.83
C GLY A 61 8.58 1.69 12.41
N ALA A 62 7.70 1.95 11.45
CA ALA A 62 8.10 2.22 10.08
C ALA A 62 8.72 3.62 9.98
N ARG A 63 9.97 3.69 9.52
CA ARG A 63 10.60 4.98 9.19
C ARG A 63 9.76 5.70 8.15
N GLU A 64 9.63 7.02 8.26
CA GLU A 64 9.00 7.85 7.23
C GLU A 64 9.64 7.59 5.86
N ARG A 65 10.98 7.65 5.82
CA ARG A 65 11.76 7.47 4.62
C ARG A 65 12.98 6.61 4.89
N LEU A 66 13.39 5.87 3.86
CA LEU A 66 14.66 5.15 3.83
C LEU A 66 15.39 5.50 2.53
N HIS A 67 16.56 6.13 2.63
CA HIS A 67 17.42 6.41 1.49
C HIS A 67 18.60 5.44 1.49
N ALA A 68 18.79 4.68 0.40
CA ALA A 68 19.84 3.68 0.28
C ALA A 68 21.25 4.31 0.21
N ASP A 69 21.35 5.55 -0.27
CA ASP A 69 22.58 6.37 -0.23
C ASP A 69 22.93 6.87 1.19
N ASN A 70 22.03 6.66 2.16
CA ASN A 70 22.11 7.13 3.54
C ASN A 70 22.25 8.66 3.68
N VAL A 71 21.82 9.44 2.69
CA VAL A 71 21.82 10.90 2.71
C VAL A 71 20.43 11.43 3.05
N TYR A 72 20.26 11.98 4.26
CA TYR A 72 18.99 12.52 4.74
C TYR A 72 19.10 14.04 4.92
N PRO A 73 18.57 14.85 3.99
CA PRO A 73 18.67 16.31 4.07
C PRO A 73 18.13 16.90 5.38
N GLU A 74 17.08 16.30 5.93
CA GLU A 74 16.41 16.71 7.18
C GLU A 74 16.95 15.99 8.43
N ASN A 75 18.02 15.18 8.28
CA ASN A 75 18.61 14.36 9.34
C ASN A 75 17.57 13.52 10.13
N ASP A 76 16.65 12.90 9.40
CA ASP A 76 15.40 12.36 9.94
C ASP A 76 15.24 10.85 9.75
N LYS A 77 16.33 10.12 9.53
CA LYS A 77 16.34 8.65 9.39
C LYS A 77 15.65 7.92 10.56
N HIS A 78 15.70 8.47 11.77
CA HIS A 78 15.13 7.89 12.98
C HIS A 78 13.65 8.24 13.18
N ILE A 79 13.07 9.07 12.30
CA ILE A 79 11.67 9.47 12.39
C ILE A 79 10.79 8.37 11.83
N ILE A 80 9.79 8.00 12.61
CA ILE A 80 8.73 7.07 12.20
C ILE A 80 7.45 7.84 11.87
N THR A 81 6.64 7.29 10.97
CA THR A 81 5.30 7.76 10.63
C THR A 81 4.26 6.87 11.30
N SER A 82 3.23 7.44 11.91
CA SER A 82 2.16 6.66 12.53
C SER A 82 1.30 5.92 11.49
N GLY A 83 0.86 6.57 10.40
CA GLY A 83 0.05 5.92 9.38
C GLY A 83 0.82 4.88 8.59
N GLY A 84 2.06 5.18 8.17
CA GLY A 84 2.94 4.21 7.52
C GLY A 84 3.30 3.02 8.44
N THR A 85 3.36 3.25 9.76
CA THR A 85 3.50 2.16 10.75
C THR A 85 2.25 1.28 10.80
N GLY A 86 1.06 1.86 10.63
CA GLY A 86 -0.19 1.11 10.45
C GLY A 86 -0.15 0.12 9.29
N PHE A 87 0.40 0.55 8.15
CA PHE A 87 0.61 -0.33 7.00
C PHE A 87 1.68 -1.38 7.31
N GLY A 88 2.74 -0.98 8.01
CA GLY A 88 3.82 -1.86 8.44
C GLY A 88 3.37 -3.01 9.33
N VAL A 89 2.50 -2.76 10.32
CA VAL A 89 2.01 -3.86 11.18
C VAL A 89 1.16 -4.87 10.41
N MET A 90 0.41 -4.42 9.40
CA MET A 90 -0.27 -5.34 8.47
C MET A 90 0.75 -6.16 7.67
N ALA A 91 1.81 -5.53 7.17
CA ALA A 91 2.90 -6.23 6.48
C ALA A 91 3.62 -7.26 7.39
N ILE A 92 3.75 -7.03 8.70
CA ILE A 92 4.25 -8.03 9.65
C ILE A 92 3.34 -9.26 9.71
N LEU A 93 2.01 -9.08 9.69
CA LEU A 93 1.07 -10.21 9.62
C LEU A 93 1.26 -11.01 8.32
N VAL A 94 1.40 -10.31 7.18
CA VAL A 94 1.73 -10.95 5.89
C VAL A 94 3.03 -11.75 5.99
N GLY A 95 4.07 -11.19 6.62
CA GLY A 95 5.35 -11.85 6.81
C GLY A 95 5.27 -13.15 7.62
N MET A 96 4.40 -13.20 8.64
CA MET A 96 4.13 -14.43 9.39
C MET A 96 3.37 -15.46 8.55
N GLU A 97 2.29 -15.06 7.87
CA GLU A 97 1.47 -15.95 7.03
C GLU A 97 2.24 -16.51 5.83
N ARG A 98 3.20 -15.75 5.30
CA ARG A 98 4.07 -16.17 4.20
C ARG A 98 5.38 -16.82 4.65
N ASN A 99 5.57 -17.02 5.96
CA ASN A 99 6.79 -17.59 6.54
C ASN A 99 8.07 -16.82 6.17
N PHE A 100 7.98 -15.52 5.91
CA PHE A 100 9.14 -14.64 5.78
C PHE A 100 9.85 -14.45 7.13
N ILE A 101 9.06 -14.49 8.20
CA ILE A 101 9.48 -14.51 9.59
C ILE A 101 8.67 -15.57 10.34
N THR A 102 9.19 -16.05 11.47
CA THR A 102 8.41 -16.94 12.33
C THR A 102 7.32 -16.16 13.08
N ARG A 103 6.27 -16.86 13.50
CA ARG A 103 5.21 -16.28 14.33
C ARG A 103 5.77 -15.66 15.62
N GLN A 104 6.74 -16.32 16.26
CA GLN A 104 7.38 -15.81 17.48
C GLN A 104 8.16 -14.51 17.24
N GLN A 105 8.84 -14.39 16.08
CA GLN A 105 9.52 -13.15 15.68
C GLN A 105 8.52 -12.02 15.45
N GLY A 106 7.42 -12.30 14.75
CA GLY A 106 6.36 -11.32 14.52
C GLY A 106 5.71 -10.82 15.81
N VAL A 107 5.35 -11.73 16.73
CA VAL A 107 4.80 -11.37 18.06
C VAL A 107 5.79 -10.49 18.85
N ALA A 108 7.07 -10.86 18.89
CA ALA A 108 8.08 -10.06 19.60
C ALA A 108 8.25 -8.65 19.03
N HIS A 109 8.21 -8.51 17.70
CA HIS A 109 8.27 -7.21 17.03
C HIS A 109 7.03 -6.35 17.35
N LEU A 110 5.83 -6.94 17.28
CA LEU A 110 4.58 -6.22 17.55
C LEU A 110 4.43 -5.85 19.03
N GLU A 111 4.93 -6.66 19.96
CA GLU A 111 5.01 -6.30 21.39
C GLU A 111 5.93 -5.12 21.64
N LYS A 112 7.09 -5.08 20.98
CA LYS A 112 8.04 -3.96 21.05
C LYS A 112 7.38 -2.67 20.58
N LEU A 113 6.75 -2.70 19.41
CA LEU A 113 6.03 -1.54 18.87
C LEU A 113 4.86 -1.12 19.77
N THR A 114 4.07 -2.06 20.26
CA THR A 114 2.95 -1.75 21.18
C THR A 114 3.46 -1.09 22.46
N THR A 115 4.59 -1.55 23.01
CA THR A 115 5.23 -0.95 24.18
C THR A 115 5.72 0.48 23.91
N PHE A 116 6.22 0.74 22.70
CA PHE A 116 6.58 2.09 22.28
C PHE A 116 5.34 2.98 22.18
N LEU A 117 4.28 2.53 21.50
CA LEU A 117 3.05 3.31 21.28
C LEU A 117 2.29 3.63 22.59
N GLU A 118 2.40 2.77 23.60
CA GLU A 118 1.86 3.02 24.94
C GLU A 118 2.54 4.20 25.67
N LYS A 119 3.76 4.56 25.28
CA LYS A 119 4.59 5.59 25.91
C LYS A 119 4.77 6.84 25.05
N ALA A 120 4.66 6.70 23.73
CA ALA A 120 4.81 7.80 22.79
C ALA A 120 3.76 8.91 23.03
N ASP A 121 4.08 10.11 22.56
CA ASP A 121 3.19 11.27 22.67
C ASP A 121 1.83 10.97 22.04
N ARG A 122 0.77 11.29 22.78
CA ARG A 122 -0.61 11.22 22.32
C ARG A 122 -1.37 12.46 22.76
N PHE A 123 -2.24 12.92 21.88
CA PHE A 123 -3.01 14.15 22.02
C PHE A 123 -4.49 13.79 21.96
N LYS A 124 -5.09 13.58 23.14
CA LYS A 124 -6.45 13.02 23.26
C LYS A 124 -6.53 11.59 22.68
N GLY A 125 -5.54 10.77 23.04
CA GLY A 125 -5.40 9.40 22.54
C GLY A 125 -4.94 9.28 21.07
N VAL A 126 -4.83 10.37 20.33
CA VAL A 126 -4.42 10.41 18.92
C VAL A 126 -2.91 10.63 18.82
N TRP A 127 -2.23 9.82 18.00
CA TRP A 127 -0.79 9.98 17.74
C TRP A 127 -0.54 11.11 16.74
N PRO A 128 0.62 11.76 16.81
CA PRO A 128 1.05 12.69 15.77
C PRO A 128 1.37 11.95 14.47
N HIS A 129 1.47 12.70 13.36
CA HIS A 129 1.94 12.20 12.08
C HIS A 129 3.34 11.58 12.21
N TRP A 130 4.30 12.35 12.76
CA TRP A 130 5.67 11.91 12.97
C TRP A 130 6.07 11.86 14.43
N MET A 131 6.82 10.83 14.77
CA MET A 131 7.45 10.65 16.08
C MET A 131 8.93 10.36 15.91
N ASN A 132 9.73 10.82 16.87
CA ASN A 132 11.08 10.30 17.03
C ASN A 132 11.00 8.84 17.48
N GLY A 133 11.49 7.90 16.66
CA GLY A 133 11.44 6.46 16.95
C GLY A 133 12.29 6.03 18.16
N GLU A 134 13.24 6.87 18.58
CA GLU A 134 14.10 6.59 19.73
C GLU A 134 13.47 7.04 21.05
N THR A 135 12.64 8.09 21.03
CA THR A 135 12.10 8.72 22.25
C THR A 135 10.59 8.63 22.39
N GLY A 136 9.84 8.52 21.28
CA GLY A 136 8.38 8.61 21.27
C GLY A 136 7.83 10.03 21.24
N GLU A 137 8.70 11.05 21.22
CA GLU A 137 8.30 12.45 21.18
C GLU A 137 7.80 12.86 19.79
N VAL A 138 6.80 13.75 19.74
CA VAL A 138 6.31 14.31 18.48
C VAL A 138 7.43 15.04 17.72
N LYS A 139 7.59 14.73 16.43
CA LYS A 139 8.27 15.62 15.48
C LYS A 139 7.20 16.39 14.72
N PRO A 140 7.10 17.73 14.89
CA PRO A 140 6.14 18.53 14.13
C PRO A 140 6.31 18.33 12.63
N PHE A 141 5.22 18.04 11.92
CA PHE A 141 5.21 17.94 10.45
C PHE A 141 5.25 19.33 9.81
N SER A 142 4.65 20.32 10.48
CA SER A 142 4.70 21.73 10.10
C SER A 142 4.61 22.64 11.35
N PRO A 143 4.83 23.97 11.23
CA PRO A 143 4.82 24.87 12.39
C PRO A 143 3.53 24.88 13.23
N ASN A 144 2.38 24.48 12.66
CA ASN A 144 1.11 24.39 13.38
C ASN A 144 0.60 22.94 13.53
N ASP A 145 1.38 21.96 13.08
CA ASP A 145 1.06 20.55 13.12
C ASP A 145 2.07 19.81 14.00
N ASN A 146 1.87 19.97 15.31
CA ASN A 146 2.71 19.46 16.40
C ASN A 146 1.88 18.70 17.45
N GLY A 147 0.69 18.24 17.05
CA GLY A 147 -0.28 17.57 17.91
C GLY A 147 -0.75 16.27 17.29
N GLY A 148 -2.01 15.89 17.56
CA GLY A 148 -2.57 14.67 17.01
C GLY A 148 -2.99 14.84 15.56
N ASP A 149 -2.63 13.84 14.75
CA ASP A 149 -3.11 13.65 13.38
C ASP A 149 -4.08 12.47 13.39
N LEU A 150 -5.37 12.77 13.22
CA LEU A 150 -6.42 11.76 13.29
C LEU A 150 -6.44 10.86 12.06
N VAL A 151 -6.02 11.33 10.89
CA VAL A 151 -5.98 10.52 9.66
C VAL A 151 -4.87 9.48 9.76
N GLU A 152 -3.67 9.89 10.17
CA GLU A 152 -2.55 8.98 10.39
C GLU A 152 -2.83 7.98 11.52
N THR A 153 -3.47 8.45 12.60
CA THR A 153 -3.98 7.56 13.66
C THR A 153 -5.01 6.56 13.14
N SER A 154 -5.85 6.95 12.18
CA SER A 154 -6.82 6.04 11.56
C SER A 154 -6.13 4.91 10.79
N PHE A 155 -5.08 5.23 10.03
CA PHE A 155 -4.28 4.23 9.34
C PHE A 155 -3.55 3.29 10.31
N LEU A 156 -2.99 3.83 11.39
CA LEU A 156 -2.38 3.04 12.47
C LEU A 156 -3.38 2.07 13.11
N ILE A 157 -4.55 2.58 13.52
CA ILE A 157 -5.61 1.79 14.14
C ILE A 157 -6.15 0.73 13.18
N GLN A 158 -6.29 1.05 11.89
CA GLN A 158 -6.71 0.08 10.88
C GLN A 158 -5.79 -1.16 10.90
N GLY A 159 -4.47 -0.95 10.97
CA GLY A 159 -3.49 -2.03 11.07
C GLY A 159 -3.51 -2.75 12.41
N LEU A 160 -3.57 -1.99 13.52
CA LEU A 160 -3.59 -2.57 14.86
C LEU A 160 -4.83 -3.43 15.11
N LEU A 161 -6.00 -3.06 14.56
CA LEU A 161 -7.20 -3.90 14.65
C LEU A 161 -7.04 -5.22 13.89
N CYS A 162 -6.34 -5.25 12.74
CA CYS A 162 -5.97 -6.52 12.09
C CYS A 162 -5.12 -7.39 13.02
N VAL A 163 -4.11 -6.81 13.68
CA VAL A 163 -3.25 -7.52 14.64
C VAL A 163 -4.07 -8.07 15.81
N ARG A 164 -4.96 -7.26 16.38
CA ARG A 164 -5.88 -7.68 17.45
C ARG A 164 -6.68 -8.91 17.04
N GLN A 165 -7.30 -8.87 15.85
CA GLN A 165 -8.12 -9.98 15.37
C GLN A 165 -7.31 -11.22 15.03
N TYR A 166 -6.07 -11.06 14.55
CA TYR A 166 -5.18 -12.17 14.23
C TYR A 166 -4.72 -12.95 15.47
N PHE A 167 -4.63 -12.27 16.62
CA PHE A 167 -4.16 -12.85 17.88
C PHE A 167 -5.25 -13.10 18.92
N LYS A 168 -6.51 -12.73 18.67
CA LYS A 168 -7.61 -12.84 19.66
C LYS A 168 -7.82 -14.26 20.20
N ASP A 169 -7.59 -15.27 19.37
CA ASP A 169 -7.75 -16.69 19.71
C ASP A 169 -6.41 -17.42 19.88
N GLY A 170 -5.31 -16.66 19.95
CA GLY A 170 -3.95 -17.17 20.08
C GLY A 170 -3.58 -17.72 21.46
N ASP A 171 -2.28 -17.88 21.70
CA ASP A 171 -1.75 -18.23 23.02
C ASP A 171 -1.89 -17.08 24.05
N GLU A 172 -1.47 -17.32 25.30
CA GLU A 172 -1.59 -16.31 26.36
C GLU A 172 -0.83 -15.01 26.06
N ARG A 173 0.33 -15.10 25.39
CA ARG A 173 1.16 -13.95 25.03
C ARG A 173 0.51 -13.14 23.91
N GLU A 174 0.00 -13.83 22.90
CA GLU A 174 -0.73 -13.24 21.78
C GLU A 174 -2.03 -12.56 22.23
N LYS A 175 -2.79 -13.19 23.12
CA LYS A 175 -4.00 -12.60 23.71
C LYS A 175 -3.69 -11.37 24.56
N ALA A 176 -2.58 -11.38 25.31
CA ALA A 176 -2.14 -10.23 26.07
C ALA A 176 -1.77 -9.05 25.16
N LEU A 177 -1.08 -9.31 24.03
CA LEU A 177 -0.82 -8.30 23.00
C LEU A 177 -2.12 -7.75 22.40
N ALA A 178 -3.07 -8.62 22.02
CA ALA A 178 -4.35 -8.20 21.48
C ALA A 178 -5.14 -7.31 22.48
N ALA A 179 -5.11 -7.64 23.77
CA ALA A 179 -5.76 -6.83 24.81
C ALA A 179 -5.13 -5.45 25.00
N ARG A 180 -3.79 -5.35 24.90
CA ARG A 180 -3.08 -4.06 24.94
C ARG A 180 -3.44 -3.17 23.76
N ILE A 181 -3.53 -3.77 22.57
CA ILE A 181 -3.98 -3.07 21.37
C ILE A 181 -5.44 -2.61 21.51
N ASP A 182 -6.32 -3.46 22.05
CA ASP A 182 -7.72 -3.09 22.31
C ASP A 182 -7.83 -1.88 23.25
N LYS A 183 -6.98 -1.83 24.29
CA LYS A 183 -6.89 -0.67 25.18
C LYS A 183 -6.48 0.59 24.40
N LEU A 184 -5.43 0.53 23.59
CA LEU A 184 -4.99 1.67 22.77
C LEU A 184 -6.10 2.17 21.83
N TRP A 185 -6.80 1.27 21.16
CA TRP A 185 -7.96 1.58 20.31
C TRP A 185 -9.06 2.32 21.07
N ARG A 186 -9.40 1.85 22.27
CA ARG A 186 -10.44 2.45 23.12
C ARG A 186 -10.05 3.81 23.69
N GLU A 187 -8.77 4.13 23.75
CA GLU A 187 -8.28 5.41 24.28
C GLU A 187 -8.27 6.54 23.24
N VAL A 188 -8.49 6.24 21.95
CA VAL A 188 -8.53 7.28 20.91
C VAL A 188 -9.83 8.09 21.03
N GLU A 189 -9.72 9.39 21.33
CA GLU A 189 -10.86 10.29 21.52
C GLU A 189 -11.38 10.87 20.18
N TRP A 190 -11.98 10.04 19.32
CA TRP A 190 -12.49 10.49 18.01
C TRP A 190 -13.49 11.64 18.09
N ASP A 191 -14.34 11.64 19.12
CA ASP A 191 -15.36 12.66 19.35
C ASP A 191 -14.78 14.03 19.73
N TRP A 192 -13.60 14.07 20.35
CA TRP A 192 -12.86 15.31 20.60
C TRP A 192 -12.59 16.08 19.30
N TYR A 193 -12.24 15.35 18.23
CA TYR A 193 -11.91 15.89 16.91
C TYR A 193 -13.11 16.45 16.14
N ARG A 194 -14.29 16.50 16.76
CA ARG A 194 -15.47 17.24 16.26
C ARG A 194 -15.54 18.69 16.73
N ARG A 195 -14.52 19.18 17.47
CA ARG A 195 -14.42 20.58 17.92
C ARG A 195 -15.73 21.10 18.54
N GLY A 196 -16.09 20.55 19.70
CA GLY A 196 -17.32 20.92 20.40
C GLY A 196 -18.59 20.34 19.79
N GLY A 197 -18.48 19.16 19.15
CA GLY A 197 -19.64 18.40 18.67
C GLY A 197 -20.20 18.85 17.32
N GLN A 198 -19.39 19.48 16.47
CA GLN A 198 -19.79 19.78 15.09
C GLN A 198 -20.09 18.51 14.30
N ASN A 199 -20.82 18.64 13.20
CA ASN A 199 -21.15 17.52 12.31
C ASN A 199 -20.04 17.29 11.26
N VAL A 200 -18.79 17.34 11.69
CA VAL A 200 -17.59 17.08 10.87
C VAL A 200 -16.44 16.67 11.79
N ILE A 201 -15.52 15.88 11.27
CA ILE A 201 -14.26 15.53 11.95
C ILE A 201 -13.14 16.44 11.41
N TYR A 202 -12.30 16.96 12.28
CA TYR A 202 -11.10 17.71 11.92
C TYR A 202 -9.88 16.79 11.88
N TRP A 203 -8.97 17.08 10.96
CA TRP A 203 -7.76 16.30 10.78
C TRP A 203 -6.79 16.45 11.97
N HIS A 204 -6.58 17.67 12.44
CA HIS A 204 -5.53 17.97 13.42
C HIS A 204 -6.08 18.68 14.67
N TRP A 205 -5.42 18.43 15.80
CA TRP A 205 -5.55 19.23 17.02
C TRP A 205 -4.21 19.31 17.75
N SER A 206 -3.84 20.48 18.27
CA SER A 206 -2.60 20.70 19.00
C SER A 206 -2.84 21.29 20.40
N PRO A 207 -2.04 20.92 21.42
CA PRO A 207 -2.17 21.50 22.76
C PRO A 207 -1.96 23.01 22.82
N ASP A 208 -1.02 23.56 22.03
CA ASP A 208 -0.66 24.97 22.07
C ASP A 208 -1.18 25.77 20.87
N LYS A 209 -1.58 25.09 19.78
CA LYS A 209 -2.20 25.72 18.59
C LYS A 209 -3.71 25.49 18.49
N GLU A 210 -4.26 24.61 19.32
CA GLU A 210 -5.66 24.16 19.26
C GLU A 210 -6.06 23.73 17.84
N TRP A 211 -7.02 24.44 17.23
CA TRP A 211 -7.61 24.12 15.93
C TRP A 211 -7.02 24.95 14.79
N LYS A 212 -5.82 25.52 14.94
CA LYS A 212 -5.24 26.47 13.97
C LYS A 212 -5.02 25.89 12.58
N MET A 213 -4.74 24.59 12.46
CA MET A 213 -4.71 23.90 11.16
C MET A 213 -6.06 23.98 10.43
N ASN A 214 -7.16 24.00 11.18
CA ASN A 214 -8.53 24.27 10.70
C ASN A 214 -8.90 23.49 9.43
N PHE A 215 -8.64 22.18 9.43
CA PHE A 215 -8.88 21.31 8.29
C PHE A 215 -10.02 20.33 8.59
N PRO A 216 -11.28 20.66 8.26
CA PRO A 216 -12.38 19.70 8.31
C PRO A 216 -12.23 18.64 7.20
N LEU A 217 -12.43 17.38 7.56
CA LEU A 217 -12.33 16.25 6.63
C LEU A 217 -13.62 16.11 5.83
N GLU A 218 -13.59 16.49 4.56
CA GLU A 218 -14.73 16.40 3.66
C GLU A 218 -14.36 15.61 2.39
N GLY A 219 -15.15 14.61 2.02
CA GLY A 219 -14.83 13.68 0.93
C GLY A 219 -15.14 14.21 -0.48
N TYR A 220 -14.68 13.54 -1.53
CA TYR A 220 -13.94 12.26 -1.48
C TYR A 220 -12.42 12.44 -1.59
N ASN A 221 -11.71 11.73 -0.72
CA ASN A 221 -10.26 11.59 -0.68
C ASN A 221 -9.87 10.29 0.08
N GLU A 222 -8.61 10.14 0.51
CA GLU A 222 -8.06 8.97 1.20
C GLU A 222 -8.62 8.70 2.61
N CYS A 223 -9.41 9.61 3.19
CA CYS A 223 -9.70 9.64 4.63
C CYS A 223 -11.00 8.91 5.05
N LEU A 224 -11.59 8.09 4.19
CA LEU A 224 -12.86 7.39 4.49
C LEU A 224 -12.79 6.58 5.79
N ILE A 225 -11.68 5.86 6.00
CA ILE A 225 -11.49 4.98 7.16
C ILE A 225 -11.52 5.74 8.48
N THR A 226 -11.18 7.04 8.49
CA THR A 226 -11.28 7.89 9.69
C THR A 226 -12.72 8.00 10.17
N TYR A 227 -13.67 8.22 9.25
CA TYR A 227 -15.10 8.27 9.62
C TYR A 227 -15.65 6.90 10.01
N VAL A 228 -15.23 5.83 9.32
CA VAL A 228 -15.63 4.46 9.66
C VAL A 228 -15.16 4.11 11.07
N LEU A 229 -13.89 4.32 11.40
CA LEU A 229 -13.34 4.04 12.73
C LEU A 229 -13.97 4.95 13.79
N ALA A 230 -14.16 6.24 13.52
CA ALA A 230 -14.81 7.14 14.47
C ALA A 230 -16.25 6.71 14.83
N ALA A 231 -17.02 6.21 13.86
CA ALA A 231 -18.34 5.61 14.11
C ALA A 231 -18.26 4.22 14.78
N SER A 232 -17.17 3.50 14.58
CA SER A 232 -16.91 2.18 15.16
C SER A 232 -16.45 2.26 16.61
N SER A 233 -15.93 3.40 17.09
CA SER A 233 -15.36 3.50 18.44
C SER A 233 -16.40 3.12 19.53
N PRO A 234 -16.07 2.20 20.44
CA PRO A 234 -16.97 1.81 21.53
C PRO A 234 -16.94 2.77 22.72
N THR A 235 -16.01 3.72 22.76
CA THR A 235 -15.77 4.63 23.90
C THR A 235 -15.91 6.09 23.53
N HIS A 236 -15.47 6.47 22.32
CA HIS A 236 -15.39 7.84 21.85
C HIS A 236 -16.07 7.96 20.48
N LYS A 237 -17.33 7.55 20.43
CA LYS A 237 -18.08 7.41 19.17
C LYS A 237 -18.44 8.75 18.54
N VAL A 238 -18.26 8.85 17.23
CA VAL A 238 -18.79 9.94 16.41
C VAL A 238 -20.14 9.53 15.79
N PRO A 239 -21.21 10.33 15.94
CA PRO A 239 -22.52 10.01 15.40
C PRO A 239 -22.55 10.10 13.87
N ALA A 240 -23.38 9.27 13.24
CA ALA A 240 -23.52 9.19 11.77
C ALA A 240 -23.79 10.55 11.08
N VAL A 241 -24.41 11.52 11.76
CA VAL A 241 -24.62 12.86 11.22
C VAL A 241 -23.31 13.55 10.80
N ALA A 242 -22.18 13.28 11.47
CA ALA A 242 -20.90 13.84 11.08
C ALA A 242 -20.38 13.24 9.75
N TYR A 243 -20.67 11.97 9.50
CA TYR A 243 -20.38 11.33 8.22
C TYR A 243 -21.28 11.90 7.12
N HIS A 244 -22.60 11.98 7.34
CA HIS A 244 -23.50 12.43 6.29
C HIS A 244 -23.39 13.94 6.00
N GLU A 245 -23.20 14.79 7.01
CA GLU A 245 -23.11 16.24 6.82
C GLU A 245 -21.69 16.75 6.56
N GLY A 246 -20.67 16.14 7.18
CA GLY A 246 -19.26 16.50 7.05
C GLY A 246 -18.60 15.78 5.88
N TRP A 247 -18.33 14.49 6.04
CA TRP A 247 -17.66 13.68 4.99
C TRP A 247 -18.42 13.74 3.67
N ALA A 248 -19.70 13.38 3.69
CA ALA A 248 -20.52 13.27 2.49
C ALA A 248 -21.12 14.62 2.04
N ARG A 249 -20.84 15.71 2.77
CA ARG A 249 -21.27 17.08 2.45
C ARG A 249 -22.77 17.19 2.16
N LYS A 250 -23.60 16.53 2.98
CA LYS A 250 -25.06 16.47 2.80
C LYS A 250 -25.47 15.92 1.41
N GLY A 251 -24.69 14.97 0.89
CA GLY A 251 -24.88 14.34 -0.42
C GLY A 251 -24.07 14.97 -1.55
N ALA A 252 -23.43 16.14 -1.35
CA ALA A 252 -22.61 16.78 -2.37
C ALA A 252 -21.27 16.07 -2.64
N ILE A 253 -20.98 14.98 -1.93
CA ILE A 253 -19.90 14.03 -2.27
C ILE A 253 -20.20 13.25 -3.54
N LYS A 254 -21.46 13.10 -3.97
CA LYS A 254 -21.77 12.43 -5.23
C LYS A 254 -21.21 13.23 -6.41
N ASN A 255 -20.58 12.53 -7.34
CA ASN A 255 -20.17 13.15 -8.59
C ASN A 255 -21.37 13.33 -9.53
N ASP A 256 -21.20 14.18 -10.54
CA ASP A 256 -22.20 14.29 -11.61
C ASP A 256 -22.23 12.98 -12.43
N PRO A 257 -23.37 12.29 -12.55
CA PRO A 257 -23.49 11.07 -13.36
C PRO A 257 -23.08 11.23 -14.83
N ALA A 258 -23.09 12.47 -15.35
CA ALA A 258 -22.61 12.78 -16.69
C ALA A 258 -21.08 12.87 -16.79
N HIS A 259 -20.36 13.00 -15.67
CA HIS A 259 -18.90 13.00 -15.67
C HIS A 259 -18.38 11.58 -15.88
N GLN A 260 -17.80 11.35 -17.06
CA GLN A 260 -17.11 10.11 -17.38
C GLN A 260 -15.76 10.42 -18.02
N GLN A 261 -14.78 9.57 -17.75
CA GLN A 261 -13.46 9.64 -18.35
C GLN A 261 -13.08 8.26 -18.87
N TYR A 262 -12.72 8.18 -20.15
CA TYR A 262 -12.43 6.91 -20.83
C TYR A 262 -13.56 5.87 -20.79
N GLY A 263 -14.81 6.33 -20.65
CA GLY A 263 -15.98 5.46 -20.49
C GLY A 263 -16.21 4.97 -19.05
N TYR A 264 -15.39 5.40 -18.08
CA TYR A 264 -15.55 5.09 -16.66
C TYR A 264 -16.16 6.26 -15.90
N HIS A 265 -17.03 5.95 -14.94
CA HIS A 265 -17.64 6.93 -14.03
C HIS A 265 -17.11 6.78 -12.61
N LEU A 266 -16.85 7.89 -11.94
CA LEU A 266 -16.51 7.91 -10.52
C LEU A 266 -17.74 8.34 -9.73
N ASP A 267 -18.35 7.42 -8.97
CA ASP A 267 -19.54 7.72 -8.13
C ASP A 267 -19.32 8.89 -7.17
N LEU A 268 -18.11 9.01 -6.63
CA LEU A 268 -17.72 10.03 -5.65
C LEU A 268 -16.91 11.15 -6.31
N LYS A 269 -17.17 12.38 -5.87
CA LYS A 269 -16.50 13.58 -6.31
C LYS A 269 -15.16 13.72 -5.60
N HIS A 270 -14.10 13.32 -6.28
CA HIS A 270 -12.73 13.51 -5.83
C HIS A 270 -12.42 15.01 -5.65
N ASN A 271 -11.85 15.36 -4.49
CA ASN A 271 -11.46 16.72 -4.16
C ASN A 271 -10.47 17.30 -5.19
N GLY A 272 -10.83 18.41 -5.82
CA GLY A 272 -9.99 19.06 -6.85
C GLY A 272 -9.86 18.31 -8.19
N ALA A 273 -10.33 17.07 -8.28
CA ALA A 273 -10.15 16.22 -9.47
C ALA A 273 -11.42 15.43 -9.85
N PRO A 274 -12.57 16.09 -10.05
CA PRO A 274 -13.87 15.41 -10.24
C PRO A 274 -13.98 14.59 -11.53
N GLN A 275 -13.13 14.86 -12.54
CA GLN A 275 -13.19 14.19 -13.84
C GLN A 275 -12.31 12.93 -13.88
N PHE A 276 -11.02 13.07 -13.54
CA PHE A 276 -10.05 11.98 -13.66
C PHE A 276 -9.84 11.18 -12.37
N GLY A 277 -10.35 11.69 -11.23
CA GLY A 277 -9.92 11.21 -9.93
C GLY A 277 -8.58 11.81 -9.49
N GLY A 278 -8.24 11.61 -8.23
CA GLY A 278 -7.05 12.16 -7.58
C GLY A 278 -5.82 11.27 -7.77
N PRO A 279 -4.80 11.43 -6.92
CA PRO A 279 -3.71 10.46 -6.80
C PRO A 279 -4.24 9.07 -6.44
N LEU A 280 -3.64 8.02 -7.02
CA LEU A 280 -4.24 6.68 -6.96
C LEU A 280 -4.31 6.07 -5.55
N PHE A 281 -3.47 6.53 -4.62
CA PHE A 281 -3.49 6.10 -3.22
C PHE A 281 -4.84 6.32 -2.50
N TRP A 282 -5.71 7.19 -3.03
CA TRP A 282 -7.07 7.37 -2.52
C TRP A 282 -7.95 6.12 -2.67
N SER A 283 -7.60 5.21 -3.60
CA SER A 283 -8.23 3.88 -3.73
C SER A 283 -7.54 2.80 -2.88
N HIS A 284 -6.51 3.15 -2.10
CA HIS A 284 -5.68 2.19 -1.35
C HIS A 284 -5.80 2.34 0.16
N TYR A 285 -5.44 3.48 0.74
CA TYR A 285 -5.14 3.58 2.18
C TYR A 285 -6.32 3.23 3.09
N SER A 286 -7.52 3.72 2.74
CA SER A 286 -8.73 3.39 3.47
C SER A 286 -9.24 1.97 3.25
N PHE A 287 -8.67 1.22 2.29
CA PHE A 287 -9.14 -0.10 1.86
C PHE A 287 -8.12 -1.21 2.09
N LEU A 288 -7.12 -0.98 2.94
CA LEU A 288 -6.13 -1.99 3.30
C LEU A 288 -6.72 -3.05 4.23
N GLY A 289 -7.59 -2.63 5.16
CA GLY A 289 -8.41 -3.48 6.02
C GLY A 289 -9.90 -3.43 5.67
N LEU A 290 -10.45 -2.26 5.35
CA LEU A 290 -11.85 -2.15 4.92
C LEU A 290 -12.02 -2.79 3.54
N ASP A 291 -12.82 -3.86 3.44
CA ASP A 291 -12.98 -4.62 2.21
C ASP A 291 -13.95 -3.93 1.23
N PRO A 292 -13.50 -3.43 0.07
CA PRO A 292 -14.37 -2.72 -0.85
C PRO A 292 -15.30 -3.64 -1.65
N ARG A 293 -15.03 -4.96 -1.77
CA ARG A 293 -15.65 -5.87 -2.77
C ARG A 293 -17.17 -5.93 -2.74
N LYS A 294 -17.77 -5.71 -1.56
CA LYS A 294 -19.22 -5.68 -1.34
C LYS A 294 -19.69 -4.41 -0.66
N LEU A 295 -18.77 -3.47 -0.45
CA LEU A 295 -19.01 -2.26 0.31
C LEU A 295 -19.80 -1.26 -0.53
N LYS A 296 -20.99 -0.92 -0.04
CA LYS A 296 -21.84 0.12 -0.63
C LYS A 296 -22.49 0.91 0.47
N ASP A 297 -22.78 2.17 0.20
CA ASP A 297 -23.70 2.96 1.00
C ASP A 297 -24.61 3.79 0.08
N GLN A 298 -25.31 4.78 0.64
CA GLN A 298 -26.18 5.65 -0.15
C GLN A 298 -25.44 6.52 -1.18
N TYR A 299 -24.12 6.64 -1.10
CA TYR A 299 -23.30 7.52 -1.92
C TYR A 299 -22.59 6.79 -3.06
N ALA A 300 -22.07 5.56 -2.85
CA ALA A 300 -21.32 4.85 -3.89
C ALA A 300 -21.31 3.32 -3.76
N ASP A 301 -20.97 2.66 -4.87
CA ASP A 301 -20.39 1.33 -4.90
C ASP A 301 -18.86 1.45 -4.85
N TYR A 302 -18.25 1.14 -3.69
CA TYR A 302 -16.83 1.41 -3.47
C TYR A 302 -15.90 0.49 -4.26
N TRP A 303 -16.33 -0.75 -4.55
CA TRP A 303 -15.56 -1.63 -5.45
C TRP A 303 -15.49 -1.04 -6.85
N GLN A 304 -16.65 -0.72 -7.42
CA GLN A 304 -16.73 -0.20 -8.78
C GLN A 304 -16.04 1.17 -8.88
N HIS A 305 -16.20 2.03 -7.88
CA HIS A 305 -15.54 3.32 -7.79
C HIS A 305 -14.01 3.17 -7.80
N ASN A 306 -13.46 2.30 -6.96
CA ASN A 306 -12.01 2.09 -6.89
C ASN A 306 -11.45 1.47 -8.18
N VAL A 307 -12.14 0.49 -8.77
CA VAL A 307 -11.78 -0.10 -10.08
C VAL A 307 -11.75 0.97 -11.17
N ASN A 308 -12.78 1.82 -11.23
CA ASN A 308 -12.85 2.89 -12.22
C ASN A 308 -11.75 3.93 -12.03
N HIS A 309 -11.44 4.31 -10.79
CA HIS A 309 -10.34 5.23 -10.50
C HIS A 309 -8.99 4.67 -10.97
N THR A 310 -8.73 3.37 -10.70
CA THR A 310 -7.54 2.69 -11.20
C THR A 310 -7.49 2.64 -12.72
N LEU A 311 -8.59 2.29 -13.39
CA LEU A 311 -8.64 2.21 -14.86
C LEU A 311 -8.49 3.57 -15.53
N ILE A 312 -8.99 4.65 -14.93
CA ILE A 312 -8.77 6.01 -15.44
C ILE A 312 -7.28 6.39 -15.34
N ASN A 313 -6.64 6.09 -14.21
CA ASN A 313 -5.21 6.33 -14.01
C ASN A 313 -4.35 5.53 -15.02
N TYR A 314 -4.64 4.24 -15.17
CA TYR A 314 -4.04 3.35 -16.17
C TYR A 314 -4.20 3.91 -17.59
N GLN A 315 -5.43 4.23 -18.00
CA GLN A 315 -5.73 4.66 -19.36
C GLN A 315 -5.09 6.02 -19.68
N TYR A 316 -5.00 6.94 -18.72
CA TYR A 316 -4.28 8.19 -18.88
C TYR A 316 -2.79 7.94 -19.21
N CYS A 317 -2.12 7.04 -18.47
CA CYS A 317 -0.73 6.67 -18.75
C CYS A 317 -0.58 5.97 -20.11
N VAL A 318 -1.55 5.13 -20.51
CA VAL A 318 -1.53 4.46 -21.82
C VAL A 318 -1.68 5.44 -22.97
N GLU A 319 -2.56 6.43 -22.84
CA GLU A 319 -2.71 7.49 -23.85
C GLU A 319 -1.52 8.44 -23.88
N ASN A 320 -0.91 8.69 -22.72
CA ASN A 320 0.25 9.54 -22.55
C ASN A 320 0.11 10.90 -23.26
N PRO A 321 -0.89 11.73 -22.90
CA PRO A 321 -1.19 12.96 -23.62
C PRO A 321 -0.05 13.99 -23.60
N LYS A 322 0.90 13.87 -22.65
CA LYS A 322 2.09 14.71 -22.54
C LYS A 322 3.33 14.13 -23.25
N GLY A 323 3.24 12.91 -23.79
CA GLY A 323 4.33 12.28 -24.53
C GLY A 323 5.56 11.96 -23.68
N PHE A 324 5.41 11.70 -22.38
CA PHE A 324 6.52 11.34 -21.51
C PHE A 324 7.11 9.99 -21.88
N LYS A 325 8.43 9.88 -21.88
CA LYS A 325 9.12 8.62 -22.17
C LYS A 325 8.72 7.53 -21.17
N GLY A 326 8.52 6.31 -21.68
CA GLY A 326 8.28 5.10 -20.88
C GLY A 326 6.81 4.79 -20.62
N TYR A 327 5.94 5.81 -20.55
CA TYR A 327 4.52 5.63 -20.21
C TYR A 327 3.82 4.68 -21.20
N GLY A 328 3.04 3.73 -20.69
CA GLY A 328 2.37 2.75 -21.51
C GLY A 328 1.61 1.68 -20.75
N LYS A 329 1.22 0.61 -21.46
CA LYS A 329 0.41 -0.50 -20.92
C LYS A 329 1.13 -1.30 -19.83
N ASP A 330 2.45 -1.23 -19.80
CA ASP A 330 3.36 -1.95 -18.93
C ASP A 330 4.17 -1.00 -18.02
N ASN A 331 3.97 0.32 -18.12
CA ASN A 331 4.64 1.29 -17.27
C ASN A 331 3.67 2.44 -16.97
N TRP A 332 2.92 2.30 -15.89
CA TRP A 332 1.81 3.17 -15.50
C TRP A 332 1.72 3.31 -13.98
N GLY A 333 0.97 4.31 -13.54
CA GLY A 333 0.66 4.52 -12.12
C GLY A 333 1.13 5.89 -11.63
N LEU A 334 0.18 6.81 -11.48
CA LEU A 334 0.40 8.15 -10.95
C LEU A 334 -0.19 8.25 -9.54
N THR A 335 0.64 8.57 -8.56
CA THR A 335 0.23 8.82 -7.19
C THR A 335 1.20 9.79 -6.49
N ALA A 336 0.83 10.27 -5.30
CA ALA A 336 1.72 11.11 -4.51
C ALA A 336 2.98 10.34 -4.12
N SER A 337 4.16 10.93 -4.36
CA SER A 337 5.46 10.30 -4.12
C SER A 337 6.59 11.35 -4.22
N TYR A 338 7.84 10.94 -4.01
CA TYR A 338 8.98 11.71 -4.49
C TYR A 338 8.84 12.03 -5.99
N SER A 339 9.36 13.18 -6.36
CA SER A 339 9.35 13.72 -7.72
C SER A 339 10.72 14.31 -8.05
N VAL A 340 10.97 14.55 -9.34
CA VAL A 340 12.22 15.14 -9.85
C VAL A 340 12.58 16.44 -9.11
N LYS A 341 11.57 17.21 -8.68
CA LYS A 341 11.73 18.45 -7.91
C LYS A 341 11.18 18.36 -6.48
N GLY A 342 11.47 17.26 -5.77
CA GLY A 342 11.10 17.10 -4.37
C GLY A 342 10.03 16.03 -4.16
N TYR A 343 8.81 16.44 -3.82
CA TYR A 343 7.64 15.57 -3.62
C TYR A 343 6.42 16.23 -4.29
N ALA A 344 5.56 15.44 -4.93
CA ALA A 344 4.38 15.96 -5.61
C ALA A 344 3.22 14.96 -5.55
N ALA A 345 1.99 15.46 -5.63
CA ALA A 345 0.76 14.68 -5.58
C ALA A 345 0.37 14.19 -7.00
N HIS A 346 1.20 13.35 -7.62
CA HIS A 346 0.98 12.97 -9.03
C HIS A 346 -0.38 12.31 -9.23
N SER A 347 -1.04 12.68 -10.31
CA SER A 347 -2.35 12.18 -10.73
C SER A 347 -2.51 12.45 -12.24
N PRO A 348 -3.56 11.92 -12.90
CA PRO A 348 -3.85 12.32 -14.29
C PRO A 348 -4.01 13.84 -14.47
N THR A 349 -4.41 14.57 -13.42
CA THR A 349 -4.52 16.03 -13.44
C THR A 349 -3.20 16.75 -13.11
N GLU A 350 -2.24 16.07 -12.50
CA GLU A 350 -0.93 16.58 -12.11
C GLU A 350 0.18 15.60 -12.51
N ASP A 351 0.36 15.45 -13.81
CA ASP A 351 1.37 14.57 -14.38
C ASP A 351 2.69 15.31 -14.64
N LEU A 352 3.75 14.89 -13.95
CA LEU A 352 5.11 15.46 -14.05
C LEU A 352 6.11 14.49 -14.71
N GLY A 353 5.63 13.44 -15.40
CA GLY A 353 6.49 12.45 -16.05
C GLY A 353 7.19 11.51 -15.06
N VAL A 354 6.57 11.29 -13.90
CA VAL A 354 7.06 10.43 -12.82
C VAL A 354 6.08 9.27 -12.62
N ILE A 355 6.58 8.04 -12.64
CA ILE A 355 5.83 6.83 -12.30
C ILE A 355 6.22 6.40 -10.89
N SER A 356 5.23 6.00 -10.11
CA SER A 356 5.40 5.56 -8.73
C SER A 356 4.89 4.11 -8.61
N PRO A 357 5.78 3.10 -8.44
CA PRO A 357 5.40 1.69 -8.49
C PRO A 357 4.22 1.31 -7.59
N THR A 358 4.10 1.92 -6.41
CA THR A 358 2.99 1.66 -5.48
C THR A 358 1.61 1.85 -6.11
N ALA A 359 1.45 2.80 -7.04
CA ALA A 359 0.18 3.06 -7.71
C ALA A 359 -0.36 1.80 -8.43
N ALA A 360 0.48 1.15 -9.24
CA ALA A 360 0.12 -0.06 -9.95
C ALA A 360 0.08 -1.28 -9.02
N LEU A 361 1.08 -1.44 -8.15
CA LEU A 361 1.20 -2.60 -7.27
C LEU A 361 0.07 -2.66 -6.24
N SER A 362 -0.28 -1.54 -5.61
CA SER A 362 -1.38 -1.51 -4.64
C SER A 362 -2.77 -1.62 -5.29
N SER A 363 -2.83 -1.60 -6.62
CA SER A 363 -4.05 -1.80 -7.39
C SER A 363 -4.25 -3.25 -7.87
N PHE A 364 -3.41 -4.21 -7.46
CA PHE A 364 -3.58 -5.63 -7.82
C PHE A 364 -4.99 -6.18 -7.63
N PRO A 365 -5.71 -5.88 -6.52
CA PRO A 365 -7.07 -6.40 -6.37
C PRO A 365 -8.04 -5.87 -7.44
N TYR A 366 -7.82 -4.67 -7.95
CA TYR A 366 -8.72 -3.99 -8.88
C TYR A 366 -8.40 -4.29 -10.35
N THR A 367 -7.11 -4.31 -10.71
CA THR A 367 -6.63 -4.47 -12.10
C THR A 367 -5.45 -5.45 -12.17
N PRO A 368 -5.64 -6.73 -11.83
CA PRO A 368 -4.54 -7.67 -11.64
C PRO A 368 -3.70 -7.89 -12.90
N GLU A 369 -4.31 -7.89 -14.08
CA GLU A 369 -3.59 -8.05 -15.35
C GLU A 369 -2.67 -6.86 -15.65
N GLN A 370 -3.18 -5.63 -15.50
CA GLN A 370 -2.44 -4.38 -15.72
C GLN A 370 -1.34 -4.20 -14.66
N SER A 371 -1.64 -4.52 -13.40
CA SER A 371 -0.66 -4.45 -12.30
C SER A 371 0.44 -5.49 -12.46
N MET A 372 0.11 -6.71 -12.93
CA MET A 372 1.12 -7.73 -13.25
C MET A 372 2.00 -7.31 -14.43
N ALA A 373 1.42 -6.72 -15.49
CA ALA A 373 2.20 -6.19 -16.60
C ALA A 373 3.21 -5.12 -16.15
N ALA A 374 2.78 -4.20 -15.28
CA ALA A 374 3.67 -3.21 -14.67
C ALA A 374 4.78 -3.84 -13.83
N MET A 375 4.43 -4.76 -12.92
CA MET A 375 5.42 -5.48 -12.09
C MET A 375 6.48 -6.18 -12.94
N LYS A 376 6.07 -6.84 -14.03
CA LYS A 376 6.99 -7.52 -14.94
C LYS A 376 7.92 -6.55 -15.65
N HIS A 377 7.41 -5.45 -16.19
CA HIS A 377 8.23 -4.43 -16.81
C HIS A 377 9.23 -3.83 -15.81
N PHE A 378 8.74 -3.47 -14.61
CA PHE A 378 9.57 -2.92 -13.55
C PHE A 378 10.71 -3.87 -13.16
N TYR A 379 10.44 -5.17 -13.09
CA TYR A 379 11.44 -6.17 -12.72
C TYR A 379 12.38 -6.56 -13.86
N PHE A 380 11.85 -6.92 -15.04
CA PHE A 380 12.64 -7.48 -16.13
C PHE A 380 13.32 -6.43 -17.01
N GLU A 381 12.70 -5.27 -17.22
CA GLU A 381 13.22 -4.24 -18.13
C GLU A 381 13.95 -3.12 -17.38
N LEU A 382 13.44 -2.68 -16.23
CA LEU A 382 14.05 -1.61 -15.44
C LEU A 382 14.99 -2.14 -14.34
N GLY A 383 14.64 -3.26 -13.72
CA GLY A 383 15.49 -4.02 -12.80
C GLY A 383 16.12 -3.18 -11.68
N ASP A 384 17.42 -3.34 -11.47
CA ASP A 384 18.19 -2.70 -10.39
C ASP A 384 18.16 -1.16 -10.42
N LYS A 385 17.74 -0.52 -11.53
CA LYS A 385 17.55 0.94 -11.57
C LYS A 385 16.43 1.39 -10.63
N ILE A 386 15.40 0.56 -10.47
CA ILE A 386 14.20 0.91 -9.70
C ILE A 386 13.91 -0.08 -8.58
N MET A 387 14.74 -1.10 -8.35
CA MET A 387 14.51 -2.11 -7.34
C MET A 387 15.77 -2.33 -6.50
N GLY A 388 15.60 -2.34 -5.18
CA GLY A 388 16.69 -2.59 -4.24
C GLY A 388 16.35 -3.64 -3.18
N ASN A 389 16.93 -3.46 -2.00
CA ASN A 389 16.77 -4.40 -0.88
C ASN A 389 15.35 -4.40 -0.31
N TYR A 390 14.65 -3.26 -0.40
CA TYR A 390 13.35 -3.05 0.24
C TYR A 390 12.19 -2.99 -0.78
N GLY A 391 12.34 -3.67 -1.92
CA GLY A 391 11.37 -3.68 -3.01
C GLY A 391 11.70 -2.65 -4.08
N PHE A 392 10.68 -2.22 -4.83
CA PHE A 392 10.83 -1.10 -5.76
C PHE A 392 11.06 0.20 -4.99
N TYR A 393 11.88 1.09 -5.53
CA TYR A 393 12.05 2.46 -5.05
C TYR A 393 10.77 3.27 -5.28
N ASP A 394 10.68 4.38 -4.58
CA ASP A 394 9.50 5.22 -4.44
C ASP A 394 8.89 5.68 -5.78
N ALA A 395 9.75 6.17 -6.67
CA ALA A 395 9.35 6.75 -7.93
C ALA A 395 10.53 6.85 -8.90
N PHE A 396 10.25 7.01 -10.19
CA PHE A 396 11.25 7.25 -11.23
C PHE A 396 10.68 8.05 -12.40
N SER A 397 11.57 8.63 -13.20
CA SER A 397 11.25 9.27 -14.47
C SER A 397 12.24 8.85 -15.54
N GLU A 398 11.77 8.09 -16.54
CA GLU A 398 12.60 7.75 -17.69
C GLU A 398 12.92 8.98 -18.56
N GLN A 399 11.99 9.93 -18.62
CA GLN A 399 12.13 11.19 -19.36
C GLN A 399 13.33 12.00 -18.84
N GLU A 400 13.42 12.14 -17.52
CA GLU A 400 14.48 12.92 -16.85
C GLU A 400 15.70 12.08 -16.48
N ASN A 401 15.70 10.77 -16.82
CA ASN A 401 16.71 9.81 -16.39
C ASN A 401 16.95 9.87 -14.85
N TRP A 402 15.86 9.94 -14.10
CA TRP A 402 15.84 10.14 -12.65
C TRP A 402 15.36 8.86 -11.94
N TYR A 403 16.27 8.22 -11.21
CA TYR A 403 16.06 6.93 -10.53
C TYR A 403 16.60 6.99 -9.10
N PRO A 404 15.90 7.70 -8.18
CA PRO A 404 16.36 7.82 -6.80
C PRO A 404 16.32 6.46 -6.08
N THR A 405 17.35 6.15 -5.31
CA THR A 405 17.40 4.93 -4.50
C THR A 405 16.75 5.15 -3.12
N ARG A 406 15.50 5.61 -3.12
CA ARG A 406 14.75 6.05 -1.93
C ARG A 406 13.41 5.33 -1.83
N TYR A 407 12.89 5.25 -0.60
CA TYR A 407 11.63 4.57 -0.26
C TYR A 407 10.84 5.41 0.76
N LEU A 408 9.51 5.31 0.72
CA LEU A 408 8.60 5.84 1.75
C LEU A 408 7.71 4.73 2.33
N ALA A 409 7.46 4.77 3.64
CA ALA A 409 6.60 3.77 4.30
C ALA A 409 5.19 3.72 3.70
N ILE A 410 4.63 4.89 3.41
CA ILE A 410 3.27 5.05 2.90
C ILE A 410 3.10 4.51 1.47
N ASP A 411 4.20 4.29 0.75
CA ASP A 411 4.20 3.73 -0.60
C ASP A 411 4.55 2.23 -0.57
N GLN A 412 5.50 1.80 0.25
CA GLN A 412 5.85 0.37 0.37
C GLN A 412 4.73 -0.45 1.06
N GLY A 413 4.05 0.14 2.06
CA GLY A 413 3.10 -0.56 2.90
C GLY A 413 1.87 -1.08 2.13
N PRO A 414 1.14 -0.19 1.43
CA PRO A 414 0.02 -0.58 0.60
C PRO A 414 0.39 -1.61 -0.46
N ALA A 415 1.62 -1.59 -1.00
CA ALA A 415 2.04 -2.57 -2.00
C ALA A 415 2.04 -3.99 -1.40
N VAL A 416 2.67 -4.20 -0.22
CA VAL A 416 2.65 -5.52 0.46
C VAL A 416 1.22 -5.95 0.79
N VAL A 417 0.44 -5.04 1.37
CA VAL A 417 -0.88 -5.35 1.92
C VAL A 417 -1.89 -5.67 0.82
N MET A 418 -1.97 -4.85 -0.23
CA MET A 418 -2.92 -5.06 -1.32
C MET A 418 -2.52 -6.26 -2.18
N MET A 419 -1.22 -6.54 -2.33
CA MET A 419 -0.75 -7.80 -2.91
C MET A 419 -1.24 -9.01 -2.12
N GLU A 420 -1.21 -8.96 -0.78
CA GLU A 420 -1.74 -10.06 0.04
C GLU A 420 -3.27 -10.16 -0.03
N ASN A 421 -3.98 -9.03 0.03
CA ASN A 421 -5.43 -9.00 -0.11
C ASN A 421 -5.89 -9.55 -1.47
N HIS A 422 -5.15 -9.28 -2.54
CA HIS A 422 -5.39 -9.89 -3.85
C HIS A 422 -5.25 -11.43 -3.80
N ARG A 423 -4.23 -11.96 -3.11
CA ARG A 423 -3.99 -13.41 -3.04
C ARG A 423 -4.99 -14.14 -2.15
N THR A 424 -5.32 -13.59 -0.98
CA THR A 424 -6.02 -14.33 0.08
C THR A 424 -7.11 -13.52 0.78
N GLY A 425 -7.12 -12.19 0.62
CA GLY A 425 -7.99 -11.30 1.39
C GLY A 425 -7.65 -11.26 2.88
N LEU A 426 -6.43 -11.64 3.30
CA LEU A 426 -6.05 -11.78 4.71
C LEU A 426 -6.43 -10.56 5.56
N LEU A 427 -6.00 -9.36 5.18
CA LEU A 427 -6.17 -8.16 6.00
C LEU A 427 -7.62 -7.69 5.98
N TRP A 428 -8.30 -7.84 4.83
CA TRP A 428 -9.74 -7.64 4.72
C TRP A 428 -10.53 -8.53 5.68
N ASN A 429 -10.26 -9.83 5.67
CA ASN A 429 -10.95 -10.79 6.54
C ASN A 429 -10.71 -10.47 8.02
N LEU A 430 -9.47 -10.09 8.38
CA LEU A 430 -9.14 -9.71 9.75
C LEU A 430 -9.89 -8.45 10.18
N PHE A 431 -9.75 -7.35 9.45
CA PHE A 431 -10.35 -6.07 9.83
C PHE A 431 -11.89 -6.15 9.85
N MET A 432 -12.50 -6.75 8.82
CA MET A 432 -13.95 -6.89 8.72
C MET A 432 -14.54 -7.87 9.75
N SER A 433 -13.70 -8.65 10.46
CA SER A 433 -14.13 -9.49 11.57
C SER A 433 -14.25 -8.75 12.92
N CYS A 434 -13.83 -7.48 13.00
CA CYS A 434 -14.02 -6.65 14.19
C CYS A 434 -15.51 -6.33 14.39
N PRO A 435 -16.11 -6.73 15.52
CA PRO A 435 -17.52 -6.42 15.80
C PRO A 435 -17.80 -4.91 15.76
N GLU A 436 -16.88 -4.11 16.27
CA GLU A 436 -17.02 -2.65 16.33
C GLU A 436 -17.04 -2.01 14.94
N VAL A 437 -16.22 -2.53 14.00
CA VAL A 437 -16.20 -2.06 12.61
C VAL A 437 -17.52 -2.37 11.93
N GLN A 438 -18.04 -3.59 12.14
CA GLN A 438 -19.35 -3.99 11.60
C GLN A 438 -20.48 -3.10 12.11
N ASP A 439 -20.47 -2.77 13.40
CA ASP A 439 -21.49 -1.90 14.00
C ASP A 439 -21.36 -0.46 13.52
N GLY A 440 -20.14 0.06 13.39
CA GLY A 440 -19.88 1.38 12.80
C GLY A 440 -20.36 1.47 11.35
N LEU A 441 -20.07 0.46 10.52
CA LEU A 441 -20.54 0.41 9.13
C LEU A 441 -22.07 0.42 9.04
N LYS A 442 -22.76 -0.39 9.87
CA LYS A 442 -24.24 -0.38 9.92
C LYS A 442 -24.77 1.00 10.34
N GLU A 443 -24.15 1.63 11.34
CA GLU A 443 -24.56 2.95 11.83
C GLU A 443 -24.42 4.04 10.77
N LEU A 444 -23.38 3.95 9.93
CA LEU A 444 -23.17 4.85 8.79
C LEU A 444 -24.03 4.51 7.56
N GLY A 445 -24.79 3.42 7.59
CA GLY A 445 -25.68 3.00 6.51
C GLY A 445 -24.99 2.23 5.38
N PHE A 446 -23.85 1.59 5.66
CA PHE A 446 -23.18 0.70 4.70
C PHE A 446 -23.80 -0.71 4.68
N SER A 447 -23.73 -1.34 3.50
CA SER A 447 -23.85 -2.79 3.31
C SER A 447 -22.49 -3.36 2.89
N TYR A 448 -22.13 -4.55 3.38
CA TYR A 448 -20.83 -5.20 3.17
C TYR A 448 -20.90 -6.72 3.23
#